data_AF-A0A955WZX0-F1
#
_entry.id   AF-A0A955WZX0-F1
#
_cell.length_a   1.000
_cell.length_b   1.000
_cell.length_c   1.000
_cell.angle_alpha   90.00
_cell.angle_beta   90.00
_cell.angle_gamma   90.00
#
_symmetry.space_group_name_H-M   'P 1'
#
loop_
_entity.id
_entity.type
_entity.pdbx_description
1 polymer ?
#
loop_
_entity_poly.entity_id
_entity_poly.type
_entity_poly.pdbx_seq_one_letter_code
_entity_poly.pdbx_strand_id
1 'polypeptide(L)'
;MSTFEKPASSADKFFTVVNELRPPFVIQLLVEGDGAPDPDALYDALEASTAVNPGASLRIEQGERDAKWVIGPPPTLTVLEAPEFEAAHGDDVPFLMWPMDARVGPT
;
A
#
# COMPACT_ATOMS: atom_id res chain seq x y z
N MET A 1 20.44 -7.14 15.03
CA MET A 1 19.18 -6.35 14.99
C MET A 1 18.04 -7.32 15.21
N SER A 2 17.14 -7.08 16.16
CA SER A 2 15.92 -7.89 16.27
C SER A 2 15.00 -7.51 15.13
N THR A 3 14.65 -8.47 14.28
CA THR A 3 13.62 -8.29 13.25
C THR A 3 12.30 -7.98 13.94
N PHE A 4 11.62 -6.90 13.55
CA PHE A 4 10.31 -6.57 14.09
C PHE A 4 9.30 -7.66 13.70
N GLU A 5 8.55 -8.14 14.70
CA GLU A 5 7.45 -9.07 14.50
C GLU A 5 6.27 -8.67 15.39
N LYS A 6 5.06 -8.70 14.83
CA LYS A 6 3.82 -8.45 15.59
C LYS A 6 2.73 -9.42 15.13
N PRO A 7 2.10 -10.20 16.03
CA PRO A 7 0.96 -11.03 15.65
C PRO A 7 -0.16 -10.22 14.97
N ALA A 8 -0.71 -10.75 13.88
CA ALA A 8 -1.84 -10.14 13.18
C ALA A 8 -3.10 -10.25 14.06
N SER A 9 -3.75 -9.12 14.27
CA SER A 9 -5.00 -9.05 15.02
C SER A 9 -6.15 -9.73 14.26
N SER A 10 -7.28 -9.97 14.95
CA SER A 10 -8.49 -10.47 14.27
C SER A 10 -9.00 -9.49 13.20
N ALA A 11 -8.82 -8.18 13.40
CA ALA A 11 -9.18 -7.17 12.42
C ALA A 11 -8.26 -7.22 11.19
N ASP A 12 -6.95 -7.39 11.40
CA ASP A 12 -5.96 -7.51 10.31
C ASP A 12 -6.28 -8.71 9.42
N LYS A 13 -6.59 -9.86 10.05
CA LYS A 13 -7.00 -11.08 9.36
C LYS A 13 -8.31 -10.87 8.60
N PHE A 14 -9.29 -10.19 9.19
CA PHE A 14 -10.56 -9.89 8.54
C PHE A 14 -10.37 -9.03 7.28
N PHE A 15 -9.62 -7.93 7.36
CA PHE A 15 -9.39 -7.05 6.21
C PHE A 15 -8.59 -7.73 5.10
N THR A 16 -7.65 -8.62 5.45
CA THR A 16 -6.94 -9.43 4.46
C THR A 16 -7.90 -10.30 3.65
N VAL A 17 -8.87 -10.96 4.32
CA VAL A 17 -9.90 -11.76 3.64
C VAL A 17 -10.85 -10.89 2.82
N VAL A 18 -11.26 -9.73 3.34
CA VAL A 18 -12.12 -8.79 2.60
C VAL A 18 -11.44 -8.35 1.30
N ASN A 19 -10.15 -8.03 1.36
CA ASN A 19 -9.36 -7.66 0.18
C ASN A 19 -9.30 -8.78 -0.87
N GLU A 20 -9.22 -10.06 -0.47
CA GLU A 20 -9.26 -11.18 -1.42
C GLU A 20 -10.64 -11.35 -2.07
N LEU A 21 -11.71 -11.10 -1.32
CA LEU A 21 -13.08 -11.27 -1.81
C LEU A 21 -13.57 -10.09 -2.64
N ARG A 22 -13.09 -8.87 -2.34
CA ARG A 22 -13.49 -7.61 -2.96
C ARG A 22 -12.30 -6.65 -3.06
N PRO A 23 -11.30 -6.96 -3.90
CA PRO A 23 -10.14 -6.10 -4.06
C PRO A 23 -10.48 -4.80 -4.82
N PRO A 24 -9.76 -3.71 -4.55
CA PRO A 24 -8.85 -3.50 -3.42
C PRO A 24 -9.61 -3.00 -2.18
N PHE A 25 -9.24 -3.48 -1.00
CA PHE A 25 -9.66 -2.90 0.28
C PHE A 25 -8.56 -1.97 0.79
N VAL A 26 -8.72 -0.67 0.53
CA VAL A 26 -7.70 0.35 0.78
C VAL A 26 -8.30 1.62 1.36
N ILE A 27 -7.47 2.41 2.05
CA ILE A 27 -7.78 3.80 2.35
C ILE A 27 -7.22 4.63 1.20
N GLN A 28 -8.09 5.17 0.36
CA GLN A 28 -7.69 6.03 -0.74
C GLN A 28 -7.67 7.49 -0.30
N LEU A 29 -6.56 8.18 -0.59
CA LEU A 29 -6.41 9.62 -0.41
C LEU A 29 -6.10 10.25 -1.76
N LEU A 30 -6.88 11.26 -2.15
CA LEU A 30 -6.62 12.08 -3.33
C LEU A 30 -6.12 13.46 -2.88
N VAL A 31 -5.05 13.94 -3.52
CA VAL A 31 -4.50 15.27 -3.28
C VAL A 31 -4.40 15.98 -4.62
N GLU A 32 -5.14 17.08 -4.74
CA GLU A 32 -5.12 17.95 -5.91
C GLU A 32 -4.20 19.15 -5.65
N GLY A 33 -3.48 19.60 -6.68
CA GLY A 33 -2.67 20.81 -6.60
C GLY A 33 -2.13 21.22 -7.96
N ASP A 34 -1.78 22.49 -8.08
CA ASP A 34 -1.26 23.09 -9.32
C ASP A 34 0.26 22.89 -9.51
N GLY A 35 0.85 22.02 -8.69
CA GLY A 35 2.28 21.71 -8.73
C GLY A 35 2.65 20.81 -9.91
N ALA A 36 3.95 20.74 -10.21
CA ALA A 36 4.52 19.75 -11.11
C ALA A 36 5.27 18.70 -10.26
N PRO A 37 4.61 17.59 -9.86
CA PRO A 37 5.28 16.57 -9.06
C PRO A 37 6.41 15.93 -9.88
N ASP A 38 7.63 16.00 -9.35
CA ASP A 38 8.81 15.34 -9.91
C ASP A 38 8.89 13.89 -9.39
N PRO A 39 8.87 12.87 -10.26
CA PRO A 39 8.95 11.46 -9.86
C PRO A 39 10.13 11.12 -8.95
N ASP A 40 11.31 11.69 -9.22
CA ASP A 40 12.52 11.42 -8.44
C ASP A 40 12.38 12.00 -7.03
N ALA A 41 11.89 13.24 -6.92
CA ALA A 41 11.59 13.86 -5.63
C ALA A 41 10.51 13.10 -4.83
N LEU A 42 9.51 12.53 -5.51
CA LEU A 42 8.49 11.70 -4.86
C LEU A 42 9.07 10.38 -4.33
N TYR A 43 9.99 9.77 -5.08
CA TYR A 43 10.68 8.56 -4.66
C TYR A 43 11.54 8.83 -3.41
N ASP A 44 12.32 9.91 -3.42
CA ASP A 44 13.13 10.33 -2.27
C ASP A 44 12.24 10.60 -1.03
N ALA A 45 11.09 11.24 -1.22
CA ALA A 45 10.12 11.48 -0.14
C ALA A 45 9.52 10.17 0.39
N LEU A 46 9.26 9.18 -0.48
CA LEU A 46 8.78 7.87 -0.08
C LEU A 46 9.83 7.11 0.74
N GLU A 47 11.10 7.13 0.33
CA GLU A 47 12.19 6.52 1.09
C GLU A 47 12.36 7.19 2.46
N ALA A 48 12.39 8.52 2.50
CA ALA A 48 12.55 9.28 3.75
C ALA A 48 11.39 9.04 4.72
N SER A 49 10.15 9.03 4.23
CA SER A 49 8.96 8.77 5.04
C SER A 49 8.92 7.33 5.57
N THR A 50 9.35 6.36 4.75
CA THR A 50 9.47 4.95 5.15
C THR A 50 10.54 4.76 6.22
N ALA A 51 11.68 5.46 6.11
CA ALA A 51 12.75 5.39 7.10
C ALA A 51 12.30 5.88 8.49
N VAL A 52 11.49 6.94 8.56
CA VAL A 52 10.93 7.45 9.83
C VAL A 52 9.69 6.68 10.30
N ASN A 53 9.00 6.00 9.40
CA ASN A 53 7.87 5.13 9.70
C ASN A 53 8.03 3.73 9.06
N PRO A 54 8.86 2.86 9.66
CA PRO A 54 9.06 1.49 9.15
C PRO A 54 7.77 0.65 9.11
N GLY A 55 6.73 1.08 9.85
CA GLY A 55 5.40 0.49 9.81
C GLY A 55 4.74 0.56 8.43
N ALA A 56 5.15 1.51 7.59
CA ALA A 56 4.70 1.64 6.21
C ALA A 56 5.22 0.52 5.30
N SER A 57 6.22 -0.26 5.72
CA SER A 57 6.81 -1.38 4.98
C SER A 57 6.36 -2.75 5.50
N LEU A 58 5.30 -2.83 6.30
CA LEU A 58 4.89 -4.11 6.87
C LEU A 58 4.21 -5.01 5.84
N ARG A 59 4.51 -6.31 5.92
CA ARG A 59 3.80 -7.37 5.21
C ARG A 59 3.33 -8.46 6.16
N ILE A 60 2.28 -9.17 5.79
CA ILE A 60 1.81 -10.35 6.50
C ILE A 60 2.63 -11.57 6.07
N GLU A 61 3.27 -12.20 7.03
CA GLU A 61 3.82 -13.54 6.89
C GLU A 61 2.84 -14.55 7.52
N GLN A 62 2.36 -15.50 6.72
CA GLN A 62 1.55 -16.62 7.22
C GLN A 62 2.48 -17.78 7.63
N GLY A 63 2.42 -18.15 8.91
CA GLY A 63 2.90 -19.45 9.38
C GLY A 63 1.77 -20.49 9.39
N GLU A 64 2.10 -21.74 9.74
CA GLU A 64 1.15 -22.86 9.75
C GLU A 64 -0.06 -22.67 10.68
N ARG A 65 0.05 -21.77 11.69
CA ARG A 65 -1.01 -21.55 12.69
C ARG A 65 -1.29 -20.07 13.00
N ASP A 66 -0.37 -19.16 12.67
CA ASP A 66 -0.50 -17.75 13.00
C ASP A 66 0.01 -16.86 11.86
N ALA A 67 -0.68 -15.75 11.63
CA ALA A 67 -0.25 -14.67 10.76
C ALA A 67 0.44 -13.60 11.60
N LYS A 68 1.57 -13.07 11.13
CA LYS A 68 2.32 -11.99 11.79
C LYS A 68 2.75 -10.92 10.79
N TRP A 69 2.77 -9.68 11.25
CA TRP A 69 3.40 -8.56 10.57
C TRP A 69 4.90 -8.62 10.77
N VAL A 70 5.63 -8.51 9.66
CA VAL A 70 7.09 -8.42 9.62
C VAL A 70 7.47 -7.24 8.71
N ILE A 71 8.69 -6.74 8.86
CA ILE A 71 9.23 -5.77 7.89
C ILE A 71 9.35 -6.47 6.53
N GLY A 72 8.74 -5.86 5.52
CA GLY A 72 8.76 -6.25 4.12
C GLY A 72 9.57 -5.27 3.27
N PRO A 73 9.36 -5.29 1.95
CA PRO A 73 9.98 -4.32 1.05
C PRO A 73 9.45 -2.89 1.29
N PRO A 74 10.18 -1.86 0.83
CA PRO A 74 9.65 -0.50 0.81
C PRO A 74 8.36 -0.41 -0.03
N PRO A 75 7.47 0.57 0.24
CA PRO A 75 6.31 0.80 -0.61
C PRO A 75 6.72 1.11 -2.05
N THR A 76 5.83 0.83 -2.99
CA THR A 76 6.10 1.04 -4.42
C THR A 76 5.56 2.40 -4.88
N LEU A 77 6.38 3.20 -5.57
CA LEU A 77 5.91 4.36 -6.31
C LEU A 77 5.59 3.95 -7.75
N THR A 78 4.36 4.18 -8.20
CA THR A 78 3.99 4.04 -9.61
C THR A 78 3.54 5.39 -10.15
N VAL A 79 4.19 5.84 -11.23
CA VAL A 79 3.83 7.07 -11.93
C VAL A 79 3.07 6.70 -13.19
N LEU A 80 1.92 7.34 -13.39
CA LEU A 80 1.03 7.09 -14.51
C LEU A 80 0.68 8.41 -15.19
N GLU A 81 0.68 8.41 -16.52
CA GLU A 81 0.02 9.44 -17.29
C GLU A 81 -1.42 9.01 -17.54
N ALA A 82 -2.38 9.71 -16.93
CA ALA A 82 -3.79 9.42 -17.07
C ALA A 82 -4.55 10.72 -17.41
N PRO A 83 -4.41 11.26 -18.63
CA PRO A 83 -5.02 12.54 -19.01
C PRO A 83 -6.56 12.49 -19.04
N GLU A 84 -7.14 11.29 -19.11
CA GLU A 84 -8.58 11.03 -19.09
C GLU A 84 -9.08 10.72 -17.66
N PHE A 85 -8.19 10.70 -16.66
CA PHE A 85 -8.56 10.46 -15.28
C PHE A 85 -9.50 11.56 -14.77
N GLU A 86 -10.71 11.17 -14.41
CA GLU A 86 -11.62 12.01 -13.64
C GLU A 86 -11.97 11.32 -12.31
N ALA A 87 -11.44 11.90 -11.23
CA ALA A 87 -11.66 11.49 -9.85
C ALA A 87 -13.14 11.47 -9.46
N ALA A 88 -13.97 12.33 -10.07
CA ALA A 88 -15.37 12.44 -9.70
C ALA A 88 -16.23 11.23 -10.12
N HIS A 89 -15.86 10.49 -11.17
CA HIS A 89 -16.72 9.46 -11.76
C HIS A 89 -16.14 8.05 -11.69
N GLY A 90 -14.84 7.89 -11.46
CA GLY A 90 -14.24 6.58 -11.17
C GLY A 90 -14.39 5.52 -12.28
N ASP A 91 -14.94 5.91 -13.42
CA ASP A 91 -15.05 5.09 -14.63
C ASP A 91 -13.69 5.09 -15.36
N ASP A 92 -13.30 3.95 -15.95
CA ASP A 92 -12.08 3.77 -16.76
C ASP A 92 -10.73 4.06 -16.06
N VAL A 93 -10.64 3.83 -14.75
CA VAL A 93 -9.41 4.05 -13.95
C VAL A 93 -8.88 2.74 -13.35
N PRO A 94 -8.33 1.83 -14.18
CA PRO A 94 -7.99 0.46 -13.76
C PRO A 94 -6.97 0.40 -12.61
N PHE A 95 -6.15 1.44 -12.44
CA PHE A 95 -5.17 1.52 -11.36
C PHE A 95 -5.80 1.69 -9.98
N LEU A 96 -7.04 2.22 -9.87
CA LEU A 96 -7.77 2.22 -8.60
C LEU A 96 -8.22 0.81 -8.18
N MET A 97 -8.19 -0.14 -9.11
CA MET A 97 -8.60 -1.52 -8.88
C MET A 97 -7.43 -2.50 -8.80
N TRP A 98 -6.18 -2.00 -8.77
CA TRP A 98 -5.02 -2.88 -8.69
C TRP A 98 -5.01 -3.67 -7.38
N PRO A 99 -4.69 -4.97 -7.44
CA PRO A 99 -4.65 -5.79 -6.25
C PRO A 99 -3.52 -5.36 -5.33
N MET A 100 -3.87 -5.11 -4.07
CA MET A 100 -2.92 -4.78 -3.00
C MET A 100 -2.78 -5.98 -2.06
N ASP A 101 -1.84 -6.89 -2.33
CA ASP A 101 -1.67 -8.11 -1.51
C ASP A 101 -0.78 -7.85 -0.29
N ALA A 102 -1.39 -7.80 0.89
CA ALA A 102 -0.71 -7.62 2.17
C ALA A 102 0.39 -8.65 2.45
N ARG A 103 0.45 -9.80 1.74
CA ARG A 103 1.50 -10.81 1.89
C ARG A 103 2.80 -10.48 1.17
N VAL A 104 2.72 -9.74 0.06
CA VAL A 104 3.88 -9.42 -0.79
C VAL A 104 4.59 -8.17 -0.26
N GLY A 105 3.82 -7.21 0.22
CA GLY A 105 4.32 -5.94 0.72
C GLY A 105 3.24 -4.89 0.66
N PRO A 106 3.46 -3.73 1.29
CA PRO A 106 2.59 -2.60 1.07
C PRO A 106 2.77 -2.12 -0.37
N THR A 107 1.71 -2.23 -1.15
CA THR A 107 1.45 -1.37 -2.30
C THR A 107 0.90 -0.05 -1.82
#